data_AF-A0A2D6AIP9-F1
#
_entry.id   AF-A0A2D6AIP9-F1
#
_cell.length_a   1.000
_cell.length_b   1.000
_cell.length_c   1.000
_cell.angle_alpha   90.00
_cell.angle_beta   90.00
_cell.angle_gamma   90.00
#
_symmetry.space_group_name_H-M   'P 1'
#
loop_
_entity.id
_entity.type
_entity.pdbx_description
1 polymer ?
#
loop_
_entity_poly.entity_id
_entity_poly.type
_entity_poly.pdbx_seq_one_letter_code
_entity_poly.pdbx_strand_id
1 'polypeptide(L)' 'MKIKWLQQVELEVVTEFDENADKITGSYCQRVEIDEVDEIDLDDAWVEGNDFVDMQFGDGSMAYSVSKEYFEVLEW' A
#
# COMPACT_ATOMS: atom_id res chain seq x y z
N MET A 1 10.11 5.74 0.06
CA MET A 1 10.78 4.65 -0.72
C MET A 1 10.09 4.43 -2.07
N LYS A 2 10.72 3.76 -3.03
CA LYS A 2 10.10 3.45 -4.34
C LYS A 2 9.91 1.96 -4.57
N ILE A 3 8.74 1.58 -5.05
CA ILE A 3 8.41 0.21 -5.43
C ILE A 3 8.03 0.10 -6.91
N LYS A 4 8.15 -1.10 -7.46
CA LYS A 4 7.66 -1.43 -8.79
C LYS A 4 6.73 -2.62 -8.74
N TRP A 5 5.55 -2.51 -9.34
CA TRP A 5 4.56 -3.58 -9.35
C TRP A 5 4.94 -4.69 -10.34
N LEU A 6 4.96 -5.94 -9.86
CA LEU A 6 5.35 -7.13 -10.61
C LEU A 6 4.18 -7.76 -11.37
N GLN A 7 2.95 -7.36 -11.04
CA GLN A 7 1.73 -7.77 -11.71
C GLN A 7 0.65 -6.71 -11.51
N GLN A 8 -0.42 -6.80 -12.29
CA GLN A 8 -1.59 -5.96 -12.10
C GLN A 8 -2.27 -6.31 -10.77
N VAL A 9 -2.58 -5.31 -9.95
CA VAL A 9 -3.26 -5.47 -8.67
C VAL A 9 -4.47 -4.53 -8.55
N GLU A 10 -5.45 -4.94 -7.77
CA GLU A 10 -6.52 -4.07 -7.32
C GLU A 10 -6.35 -3.85 -5.82
N LEU A 11 -6.15 -2.59 -5.42
CA LEU A 11 -5.93 -2.18 -4.04
C LEU A 11 -7.19 -1.47 -3.54
N GLU A 12 -7.62 -1.78 -2.32
CA GLU A 12 -8.51 -0.89 -1.59
C GLU A 12 -7.66 0.21 -0.95
N VAL A 13 -7.83 1.44 -1.42
CA VAL A 13 -7.12 2.61 -0.92
C VAL A 13 -8.05 3.40 -0.01
N VAL A 14 -7.65 3.51 1.24
CA VAL A 14 -8.34 4.25 2.30
C VAL A 14 -7.88 5.70 2.28
N THR A 15 -8.84 6.62 2.20
CA THR A 15 -8.60 8.07 2.18
C THR A 15 -9.11 8.77 3.43
N GLU A 16 -10.07 8.17 4.13
CA GLU A 16 -10.66 8.75 5.34
C GLU A 16 -10.96 7.68 6.40
N PHE A 17 -10.55 7.97 7.63
CA PHE A 17 -10.75 7.12 8.80
C PHE A 17 -11.29 7.95 9.98
N ASP A 18 -12.39 7.51 10.58
CA ASP A 18 -12.94 8.08 11.81
C ASP A 18 -12.30 7.42 13.04
N GLU A 19 -11.34 8.11 13.64
CA GLU A 19 -10.63 7.66 14.84
C GLU A 19 -11.54 7.45 16.06
N ASN A 20 -12.67 8.17 16.16
CA ASN A 20 -13.58 8.03 17.30
C ASN A 20 -14.44 6.78 17.18
N ALA A 21 -14.84 6.45 15.95
CA ALA A 21 -15.69 5.30 15.66
C ALA A 21 -14.90 4.04 15.31
N ASP A 22 -13.58 4.15 15.13
CA ASP A 22 -12.68 3.10 14.67
C ASP A 22 -13.14 2.49 13.33
N LYS A 23 -13.41 3.36 12.34
CA LYS A 23 -14.03 2.98 11.07
C LYS A 23 -13.46 3.72 9.87
N ILE A 24 -13.29 2.99 8.78
CA ILE A 24 -13.08 3.56 7.45
C ILE A 24 -14.37 4.25 7.00
N THR A 25 -14.28 5.54 6.66
CA THR A 25 -15.40 6.34 6.15
C THR A 25 -15.26 6.68 4.68
N GLY A 26 -14.05 6.51 4.11
CA GLY A 26 -13.77 6.70 2.70
C GLY A 26 -12.71 5.73 2.20
N SER A 27 -13.06 4.96 1.17
CA SER A 27 -12.11 4.16 0.38
C SER A 27 -12.53 4.11 -1.09
N TYR A 28 -11.59 3.76 -1.96
CA TYR A 28 -11.86 3.45 -3.36
C TYR A 28 -10.96 2.30 -3.83
N CYS A 29 -11.37 1.60 -4.88
CA CYS A 29 -10.53 0.59 -5.52
C CYS A 29 -9.61 1.26 -6.54
N GLN A 30 -8.30 1.14 -6.35
CA GLN A 30 -7.29 1.52 -7.32
C GLN A 30 -6.82 0.30 -8.08
N ARG A 31 -6.88 0.36 -9.40
CA ARG A 31 -6.21 -0.62 -10.26
C ARG A 31 -4.83 -0.10 -10.60
N VAL A 32 -3.83 -0.88 -10.28
CA VAL A 32 -2.41 -0.58 -10.54
C VAL A 32 -1.91 -1.55 -11.59
N GLU A 33 -1.20 -1.04 -12.59
CA GLU A 33 -0.74 -1.83 -13.71
C GLU A 33 0.65 -2.43 -13.47
N ILE A 34 0.96 -3.51 -14.19
CA ILE A 34 2.31 -4.09 -14.15
C ILE A 34 3.36 -3.07 -14.60
N ASP A 35 4.53 -3.12 -13.98
CA ASP A 35 5.66 -2.21 -14.19
C ASP A 35 5.41 -0.75 -13.77
N GLU A 36 4.24 -0.42 -13.21
CA GLU A 36 4.00 0.87 -12.57
C GLU A 36 4.93 1.06 -11.37
N VAL A 37 5.33 2.31 -11.12
CA VAL A 37 6.27 2.67 -10.05
C VAL A 37 5.61 3.71 -9.16
N ASP A 38 5.53 3.40 -7.87
CA ASP A 38 4.96 4.27 -6.86
C ASP A 38 5.98 4.64 -5.80
N GLU A 39 5.85 5.87 -5.31
CA GLU A 39 6.54 6.34 -4.12
C GLU A 39 5.62 6.12 -2.91
N ILE A 40 6.08 5.28 -2.01
CA ILE A 40 5.34 4.87 -0.81
C ILE A 40 6.23 5.00 0.41
N ASP A 41 5.61 5.00 1.58
CA ASP A 41 6.25 4.72 2.86
C ASP A 41 5.67 3.42 3.41
N LEU A 42 6.56 2.53 3.85
CA LEU A 42 6.20 1.30 4.54
C LEU A 42 6.46 1.49 6.03
N ASP A 43 5.60 0.94 6.87
CA ASP A 43 5.81 0.99 8.31
C ASP A 43 7.02 0.13 8.73
N ASP A 44 7.51 0.35 9.95
CA ASP A 44 8.59 -0.43 10.56
C ASP A 44 8.25 -1.94 10.66
N ALA A 45 7.02 -2.36 10.32
CA ALA A 45 6.58 -3.75 10.23
C ALA A 45 7.01 -4.46 8.93
N TRP A 46 7.89 -3.86 8.11
CA TRP A 46 8.79 -4.61 7.20
C TRP A 46 9.75 -5.55 7.95
N VAL A 47 9.34 -6.13 9.08
CA VAL A 47 10.09 -7.14 9.82
C VAL A 47 10.02 -8.46 9.05
N GLU A 48 11.13 -9.20 9.08
CA GLU A 48 11.22 -10.55 8.52
C GLU A 48 10.11 -11.46 9.09
N GLY A 49 9.37 -12.13 8.20
CA GLY A 49 8.39 -13.17 8.57
C GLY A 49 6.92 -12.84 8.33
N ASN A 50 6.57 -11.61 7.92
CA ASN A 50 5.23 -11.29 7.40
C ASN A 50 5.28 -11.11 5.88
N ASP A 51 4.36 -11.77 5.17
CA ASP A 51 4.24 -11.71 3.70
C ASP A 51 3.43 -10.48 3.23
N PHE A 52 2.82 -9.75 4.17
CA PHE A 52 1.96 -8.59 3.89
C PHE A 52 2.49 -7.33 4.58
N VAL A 53 2.17 -6.17 4.01
CA VAL A 53 2.52 -4.84 4.53
C VAL A 53 1.38 -3.86 4.35
N ASP A 54 1.37 -2.85 5.22
CA ASP A 54 0.55 -1.66 5.00
C ASP A 54 1.41 -0.62 4.28
N MET A 55 0.83 0.01 3.27
CA MET A 55 1.49 1.01 2.43
C MET A 55 0.82 2.37 2.62
N GLN A 56 1.63 3.40 2.81
CA GLN A 56 1.18 4.78 2.71
C GLN A 56 1.69 5.40 1.41
N PHE A 57 0.81 6.01 0.62
CA PHE A 57 1.18 6.75 -0.59
C PHE A 57 1.58 8.19 -0.24
N GLY A 58 2.28 8.86 -1.16
CA GLY A 58 2.74 10.24 -0.95
C GLY A 58 1.64 11.29 -0.72
N ASP A 59 0.38 10.96 -1.01
CA ASP A 59 -0.79 11.80 -0.72
C ASP A 59 -1.40 11.54 0.68
N GLY A 60 -0.83 10.61 1.43
CA GLY A 60 -1.27 10.22 2.78
C GLY A 60 -2.34 9.13 2.78
N SER A 61 -2.85 8.71 1.63
CA SER A 61 -3.75 7.56 1.53
C SER A 61 -3.04 6.24 1.84
N MET A 62 -3.80 5.21 2.19
CA MET A 62 -3.23 3.94 2.62
C MET A 62 -3.86 2.73 1.94
N ALA A 63 -3.03 1.75 1.58
CA ALA A 63 -3.48 0.41 1.21
C ALA A 63 -3.01 -0.58 2.28
N TYR A 64 -3.94 -1.37 2.83
CA TYR A 64 -3.66 -2.32 3.89
C TYR A 64 -3.43 -3.73 3.34
N SER A 65 -2.61 -4.53 4.04
CA SER A 65 -2.40 -5.96 3.75
C SER A 65 -1.99 -6.24 2.30
N VAL A 66 -1.10 -5.42 1.74
CA VAL A 66 -0.54 -5.61 0.41
C VAL A 66 0.51 -6.71 0.45
N SER A 67 0.39 -7.72 -0.42
CA SER A 67 1.37 -8.81 -0.48
C SER A 67 2.71 -8.32 -1.01
N LYS A 68 3.80 -8.65 -0.29
CA LYS A 68 5.18 -8.36 -0.70
C LYS A 68 5.58 -9.04 -2.01
N GLU A 69 4.85 -10.08 -2.43
CA GLU A 69 5.10 -10.73 -3.73
C GLU A 69 4.63 -9.88 -4.92
N TYR A 70 3.84 -8.83 -4.69
CA TYR A 70 3.22 -8.05 -5.76
C TYR A 70 4.12 -6.94 -6.29
N PHE A 71 5.22 -6.64 -5.60
CA PHE A 71 6.11 -5.54 -5.94
C PHE A 71 7.55 -5.86 -5.53
N GLU A 72 8.49 -5.13 -6.12
CA GLU A 72 9.89 -5.11 -5.68
C GLU A 72 10.28 -3.70 -5.22
N VAL A 73 11.16 -3.61 -4.22
CA VAL A 73 11.70 -2.33 -3.74
C VAL A 73 12.86 -1.91 -4.65
N LEU A 74 12.75 -0.74 -5.27
CA LEU A 74 13.78 -0.18 -6.16
C LEU A 74 14.79 0.69 -5.40
N GLU A 75 14.30 1.56 -4.50
CA GLU A 75 15.11 2.52 -3.74
C GLU A 75 14.57 2.60 -2.30
N TRP A 76 15.49 2.52 -1.32
CA TRP A 76 15.23 2.70 0.11
C TRP A 76 15.32 4.17 0.51
#